data_AF-A0A519JYP4-F1
#
_entry.id   AF-A0A519JYP4-F1
#
_cell.length_a   1.000
_cell.length_b   1.000
_cell.length_c   1.000
_cell.angle_alpha   90.00
_cell.angle_beta   90.00
_cell.angle_gamma   90.00
#
_symmetry.space_group_name_H-M   'P 1'
#
loop_
_entity.id
_entity.type
_entity.pdbx_description
1 polymer ?
#
loop_
_entity_poly.entity_id
_entity_poly.type
_entity_poly.pdbx_seq_one_letter_code
_entity_poly.pdbx_strand_id
1 'polypeptide(L)'
;MTVKTFLSASLILVCSVIFSQQKEFTIIGKWQQTARNGNDGAHDYTVQLKNGEVLTFDAGNIVKDTIGNTAHYTFDGKKLEFKLAKTARNYLVYYNPAQTDTMHLVPVTADYQIICDEGCSSTFVRRKNNGNAGMMSGNHTDITVLSTEELQRGSDPKYQFKRALKNRRLLIYVPTPDVSTDDVSFQKNYHVSYAANINFSLLEYYSAYNKLVFKYLDRHYRDKWRLQVRKDAIGLDDFLNRK
;
A
#
# COMPACT_ATOMS: atom_id res chain seq x y z
N MET A 1 -46.42 -50.17 35.14
CA MET A 1 -46.63 -49.62 33.78
C MET A 1 -46.04 -48.23 33.80
N THR A 2 -44.80 -48.08 33.31
CA THR A 2 -43.95 -46.90 33.60
C THR A 2 -43.65 -46.20 32.28
N VAL A 3 -44.30 -45.05 32.05
CA VAL A 3 -44.16 -44.26 30.83
C VAL A 3 -42.91 -43.39 30.94
N LYS A 4 -41.89 -43.67 30.13
CA LYS A 4 -40.69 -42.83 29.99
C LYS A 4 -40.96 -41.75 28.94
N THR A 5 -41.22 -40.53 29.37
CA THR A 5 -41.25 -39.34 28.53
C THR A 5 -39.83 -38.92 28.17
N PHE A 6 -39.46 -39.06 26.89
CA PHE A 6 -38.25 -38.48 26.31
C PHE A 6 -38.48 -37.00 26.03
N LEU A 7 -37.86 -36.12 26.84
CA LEU A 7 -37.78 -34.69 26.55
C LEU A 7 -36.68 -34.49 25.47
N SER A 8 -37.10 -34.20 24.24
CA SER A 8 -36.20 -33.78 23.17
C SER A 8 -35.90 -32.28 23.33
N ALA A 9 -34.68 -31.96 23.78
CA ALA A 9 -34.20 -30.59 23.85
C ALA A 9 -33.74 -30.14 22.45
N SER A 10 -34.56 -29.33 21.77
CA SER A 10 -34.20 -28.70 20.51
C SER A 10 -33.19 -27.57 20.74
N LEU A 11 -31.93 -27.82 20.41
CA LEU A 11 -30.85 -26.85 20.43
C LEU A 11 -31.01 -25.89 19.23
N ILE A 12 -31.58 -24.70 19.48
CA ILE A 12 -31.68 -23.64 18.47
C ILE A 12 -30.30 -22.96 18.37
N LEU A 13 -29.49 -23.42 17.41
CA LEU A 13 -28.22 -22.79 17.04
C LEU A 13 -28.52 -21.49 16.28
N VAL A 14 -28.58 -20.37 17.00
CA VAL A 14 -28.67 -19.04 16.39
C VAL A 14 -27.30 -18.73 15.77
N CYS A 15 -27.13 -19.09 14.50
CA CYS A 15 -26.02 -18.60 13.67
C CYS A 15 -26.21 -17.09 13.48
N SER A 16 -25.66 -16.29 14.38
CA SER A 16 -25.46 -14.86 14.17
C SER A 16 -24.48 -14.68 13.01
N VAL A 17 -25.03 -14.65 11.80
CA VAL A 17 -24.29 -14.27 10.59
C VAL A 17 -23.89 -12.81 10.80
N ILE A 18 -22.65 -12.60 11.21
CA ILE A 18 -22.05 -11.27 11.27
C ILE A 18 -21.90 -10.84 9.81
N PHE A 19 -22.97 -10.24 9.25
CA PHE A 19 -22.87 -9.51 8.01
C PHE A 19 -21.97 -8.32 8.27
N SER A 20 -20.68 -8.48 7.95
CA SER A 20 -19.73 -7.38 7.89
C SER A 20 -20.32 -6.34 6.95
N GLN A 21 -20.84 -5.24 7.51
CA GLN A 21 -21.39 -4.15 6.71
C GLN A 21 -20.24 -3.60 5.87
N GLN A 22 -20.23 -3.93 4.58
CA GLN A 22 -19.30 -3.33 3.65
C GLN A 22 -19.59 -1.83 3.65
N LYS A 23 -18.59 -1.04 4.05
CA LYS A 23 -18.73 0.40 4.11
C LYS A 23 -19.00 0.91 2.70
N GLU A 24 -20.13 1.56 2.49
CA GLU A 24 -20.44 2.16 1.20
C GLU A 24 -19.44 3.27 0.88
N PHE A 25 -19.06 3.36 -0.40
CA PHE A 25 -18.22 4.45 -0.87
C PHE A 25 -19.01 5.77 -0.77
N THR A 26 -18.35 6.80 -0.26
CA THR A 26 -18.87 8.17 -0.28
C THR A 26 -17.74 9.12 -0.65
N ILE A 27 -18.01 10.07 -1.53
CA ILE A 27 -17.04 11.11 -1.90
C ILE A 27 -16.82 12.12 -0.77
N ILE A 28 -17.74 12.21 0.20
CA ILE A 28 -17.65 13.15 1.31
C ILE A 28 -16.40 12.86 2.16
N GLY A 29 -15.63 13.92 2.42
CA GLY A 29 -14.41 13.88 3.21
C GLY A 29 -13.26 14.69 2.60
N LYS A 30 -12.14 14.67 3.31
CA LYS A 30 -10.89 15.29 2.88
C LYS A 30 -10.04 14.27 2.14
N TRP A 31 -9.69 14.57 0.89
CA TRP A 31 -8.95 13.69 0.00
C TRP A 31 -7.65 14.35 -0.41
N GLN A 32 -6.56 13.62 -0.33
CA GLN A 32 -5.27 14.11 -0.78
C GLN A 32 -4.76 13.28 -1.95
N GLN A 33 -4.36 13.95 -3.01
CA GLN A 33 -3.70 13.31 -4.14
C GLN A 33 -2.36 12.74 -3.68
N THR A 34 -2.17 11.44 -3.87
CA THR A 34 -0.95 10.71 -3.51
C THR A 34 -0.17 10.23 -4.74
N ALA A 35 -0.83 10.15 -5.90
CA ALA A 35 -0.20 9.70 -7.12
C ALA A 35 -0.84 10.29 -8.38
N ARG A 36 -0.09 10.32 -9.47
CA ARG A 36 -0.58 10.59 -10.84
C ARG A 36 0.00 9.56 -11.82
N ASN A 37 -0.87 9.04 -12.69
CA ASN A 37 -0.59 8.11 -13.79
C ASN A 37 -0.97 8.79 -15.12
N GLY A 38 -0.36 8.35 -16.24
CA GLY A 38 -0.60 8.85 -17.61
C GLY A 38 0.62 9.54 -18.22
N ASN A 39 0.79 9.46 -19.55
CA ASN A 39 2.07 9.76 -20.20
C ASN A 39 1.95 10.40 -21.60
N ASP A 40 3.10 10.84 -22.11
CA ASP A 40 3.42 10.90 -23.55
C ASP A 40 4.21 9.62 -23.97
N GLY A 41 3.79 8.40 -23.58
CA GLY A 41 4.57 7.13 -23.73
C GLY A 41 5.05 6.48 -22.41
N ALA A 42 4.13 5.83 -21.67
CA ALA A 42 4.29 5.28 -20.31
C ALA A 42 5.68 4.65 -20.02
N HIS A 43 6.14 4.67 -18.76
CA HIS A 43 6.18 3.40 -18.00
C HIS A 43 6.90 3.42 -16.65
N ASP A 44 7.68 4.44 -16.28
CA ASP A 44 8.37 4.45 -14.99
C ASP A 44 7.59 5.16 -13.87
N TYR A 45 6.38 4.63 -13.63
CA TYR A 45 5.61 4.56 -12.38
C TYR A 45 5.25 5.84 -11.62
N THR A 46 3.95 5.97 -11.31
CA THR A 46 3.30 6.89 -10.33
C THR A 46 4.22 7.96 -9.77
N VAL A 47 4.12 9.20 -10.28
CA VAL A 47 4.79 10.32 -9.63
C VAL A 47 4.06 10.59 -8.32
N GLN A 48 4.71 10.28 -7.19
CA GLN A 48 4.26 10.78 -5.90
C GLN A 48 4.45 12.30 -5.88
N LEU A 49 3.34 13.02 -5.85
CA LEU A 49 3.37 14.48 -5.80
C LEU A 49 3.65 14.92 -4.36
N LYS A 50 4.73 15.68 -4.16
CA LYS A 50 4.99 16.34 -2.87
C LYS A 50 3.92 17.42 -2.66
N ASN A 51 3.13 17.29 -1.60
CA ASN A 51 1.98 18.17 -1.31
C ASN A 51 0.91 18.15 -2.42
N GLY A 52 0.60 16.96 -2.94
CA GLY A 52 -0.48 16.77 -3.90
C GLY A 52 -1.78 17.45 -3.49
N GLU A 53 -2.62 17.76 -4.48
CA GLU A 53 -3.84 18.52 -4.27
C GLU A 53 -4.70 17.92 -3.16
N VAL A 54 -5.22 18.78 -2.29
CA VAL A 54 -6.18 18.38 -1.26
C VAL A 54 -7.53 18.98 -1.59
N LEU A 55 -8.50 18.11 -1.79
CA LEU A 55 -9.89 18.45 -2.02
C LEU A 55 -10.72 18.02 -0.82
N THR A 56 -11.54 18.92 -0.29
CA THR A 56 -12.50 18.61 0.76
C THR A 56 -13.90 18.66 0.17
N PHE A 57 -14.59 17.51 0.15
CA PHE A 57 -15.97 17.40 -0.28
C PHE A 57 -16.87 17.37 0.95
N ASP A 58 -17.71 18.40 1.09
CA ASP A 58 -18.65 18.57 2.18
C ASP A 58 -20.08 18.22 1.73
N ALA A 59 -20.96 17.95 2.70
CA ALA A 59 -22.39 17.81 2.46
C ALA A 59 -22.96 19.08 1.80
N GLY A 60 -24.03 18.92 1.00
CA GLY A 60 -24.57 20.03 0.20
C GLY A 60 -23.81 20.28 -1.11
N ASN A 61 -23.04 19.28 -1.57
CA ASN A 61 -22.34 19.30 -2.84
C ASN A 61 -21.30 20.42 -2.95
N ILE A 62 -20.51 20.66 -1.91
CA ILE A 62 -19.47 21.69 -1.87
C ILE A 62 -18.09 21.04 -1.92
N VAL A 63 -17.21 21.54 -2.78
CA VAL A 63 -15.79 21.15 -2.82
C VAL A 63 -14.90 22.36 -2.51
N LYS A 64 -13.83 22.13 -1.74
CA LYS A 64 -12.87 23.16 -1.32
C LYS A 64 -11.43 22.72 -1.56
N ASP A 65 -10.57 23.65 -1.97
CA ASP A 65 -9.11 23.44 -1.94
C ASP A 65 -8.46 23.94 -0.63
N THR A 66 -7.14 23.85 -0.56
CA THR A 66 -6.35 24.27 0.62
C THR A 66 -6.25 25.78 0.80
N ILE A 67 -6.49 26.57 -0.26
CA ILE A 67 -6.40 28.04 -0.21
C ILE A 67 -7.77 28.70 -0.02
N GLY A 68 -8.82 27.89 0.14
CA GLY A 68 -10.17 28.36 0.48
C GLY A 68 -11.06 28.67 -0.72
N ASN A 69 -10.64 28.32 -1.95
CA ASN A 69 -11.58 28.36 -3.08
C ASN A 69 -12.67 27.33 -2.84
N THR A 70 -13.90 27.68 -3.22
CA THR A 70 -15.06 26.80 -3.08
C THR A 70 -15.78 26.69 -4.42
N ALA A 71 -16.43 25.55 -4.65
CA ALA A 71 -17.30 25.32 -5.79
C ALA A 71 -18.41 24.35 -5.43
N HIS A 72 -19.48 24.35 -6.21
CA HIS A 72 -20.42 23.24 -6.20
C HIS A 72 -19.92 22.13 -7.12
N TYR A 73 -20.13 20.87 -6.70
CA TYR A 73 -19.84 19.70 -7.53
C TYR A 73 -21.11 18.93 -7.88
N THR A 74 -21.08 18.19 -8.98
CA THR A 74 -22.09 17.18 -9.32
C THR A 74 -21.43 15.80 -9.29
N PHE A 75 -22.10 14.82 -8.67
CA PHE A 75 -21.59 13.45 -8.60
C PHE A 75 -22.74 12.45 -8.75
N ASP A 76 -22.69 11.62 -9.81
CA ASP A 76 -23.72 10.60 -10.11
C ASP A 76 -23.29 9.17 -9.74
N GLY A 77 -22.21 9.04 -8.96
CA GLY A 77 -21.59 7.75 -8.60
C GLY A 77 -20.40 7.37 -9.47
N LYS A 78 -20.29 7.91 -10.70
CA LYS A 78 -19.16 7.65 -11.62
C LYS A 78 -18.60 8.91 -12.25
N LYS A 79 -19.41 9.94 -12.46
CA LYS A 79 -19.06 11.20 -13.10
C LYS A 79 -18.97 12.29 -12.04
N LEU A 80 -17.85 12.99 -12.00
CA LEU A 80 -17.60 14.10 -11.10
C LEU A 80 -17.25 15.35 -11.89
N GLU A 81 -18.02 16.42 -11.68
CA GLU A 81 -17.77 17.73 -12.29
C GLU A 81 -17.79 18.83 -11.24
N PHE A 82 -16.89 19.80 -11.37
CA PHE A 82 -16.92 21.05 -10.60
C PHE A 82 -16.06 22.13 -11.27
N LYS A 83 -16.30 23.40 -10.91
CA LYS A 83 -15.53 24.55 -11.40
C LYS A 83 -14.84 25.29 -10.25
N LEU A 84 -13.60 24.92 -9.97
CA LEU A 84 -12.81 25.51 -8.88
C LEU A 84 -11.82 26.56 -9.42
N ALA A 85 -11.75 27.73 -8.78
CA ALA A 85 -10.87 28.84 -9.20
C ALA A 85 -11.01 29.20 -10.70
N LYS A 86 -12.25 29.20 -11.22
CA LYS A 86 -12.62 29.41 -12.64
C LYS A 86 -12.22 28.30 -13.62
N THR A 87 -11.56 27.23 -13.17
CA THR A 87 -11.19 26.08 -14.01
C THR A 87 -12.24 24.98 -13.89
N ALA A 88 -12.88 24.62 -15.01
CA ALA A 88 -13.79 23.48 -15.07
C ALA A 88 -13.00 22.18 -15.03
N ARG A 89 -13.48 21.19 -14.29
CA ARG A 89 -12.86 19.88 -14.13
C ARG A 89 -13.92 18.81 -14.24
N ASN A 90 -13.68 17.81 -15.09
CA ASN A 90 -14.55 16.67 -15.30
C ASN A 90 -13.73 15.38 -15.11
N TYR A 91 -14.26 14.43 -14.34
CA TYR A 91 -13.59 13.19 -14.02
C TYR A 91 -14.54 11.98 -14.10
N LEU A 92 -13.98 10.83 -14.50
CA LEU A 92 -14.52 9.53 -14.14
C LEU A 92 -13.90 9.09 -12.80
N VAL A 93 -14.74 8.65 -11.87
CA VAL A 93 -14.37 8.21 -10.52
C VAL A 93 -14.36 6.69 -10.47
N TYR A 94 -13.21 6.12 -10.14
CA TYR A 94 -13.05 4.69 -9.89
C TYR A 94 -12.62 4.48 -8.43
N TYR A 95 -13.14 3.43 -7.79
CA TYR A 95 -12.76 3.03 -6.45
C TYR A 95 -12.89 1.52 -6.30
N ASN A 96 -12.15 0.95 -5.34
CA ASN A 96 -12.28 -0.45 -4.98
C ASN A 96 -13.25 -0.56 -3.78
N PRO A 97 -14.36 -1.32 -3.86
CA PRO A 97 -15.27 -1.52 -2.73
C PRO A 97 -14.59 -2.09 -1.47
N ALA A 98 -13.47 -2.82 -1.63
CA ALA A 98 -12.66 -3.31 -0.51
C ALA A 98 -11.74 -2.23 0.10
N GLN A 99 -11.52 -1.11 -0.59
CA GLN A 99 -10.64 0.00 -0.18
C GLN A 99 -11.33 1.36 -0.40
N THR A 100 -12.36 1.63 0.41
CA THR A 100 -13.24 2.82 0.27
C THR A 100 -12.57 4.15 0.66
N ASP A 101 -11.33 4.08 1.14
CA ASP A 101 -10.48 5.23 1.47
C ASP A 101 -9.57 5.64 0.30
N THR A 102 -9.67 4.99 -0.86
CA THR A 102 -8.92 5.34 -2.07
C THR A 102 -9.89 5.60 -3.23
N MET A 103 -9.62 6.63 -4.02
CA MET A 103 -10.31 6.90 -5.28
C MET A 103 -9.32 7.28 -6.38
N HIS A 104 -9.67 6.96 -7.62
CA HIS A 104 -8.91 7.33 -8.82
C HIS A 104 -9.78 8.23 -9.68
N LEU A 105 -9.25 9.40 -10.04
CA LEU A 105 -9.91 10.38 -10.89
C LEU A 105 -9.24 10.40 -12.27
N VAL A 106 -9.97 9.99 -13.30
CA VAL A 106 -9.52 10.01 -14.70
C VAL A 106 -10.06 11.28 -15.35
N PRO A 107 -9.21 12.21 -15.83
CA PRO A 107 -9.68 13.44 -16.46
C PRO A 107 -10.36 13.13 -17.80
N VAL A 108 -11.47 13.82 -18.06
CA VAL A 108 -12.27 13.67 -19.28
C VAL A 108 -12.72 15.02 -19.82
N THR A 109 -13.21 15.07 -21.06
CA THR A 109 -13.83 16.28 -21.63
C THR A 109 -15.16 16.60 -20.91
N ALA A 110 -15.76 17.75 -21.21
CA ALA A 110 -17.10 18.08 -20.71
C ALA A 110 -18.16 17.04 -21.15
N ASP A 111 -17.95 16.43 -22.33
CA ASP A 111 -18.80 15.34 -22.85
C ASP A 111 -18.35 13.95 -22.35
N TYR A 112 -17.49 13.90 -21.33
CA TYR A 112 -16.97 12.67 -20.71
C TYR A 112 -16.18 11.75 -21.67
N GLN A 113 -15.57 12.32 -22.71
CA GLN A 113 -14.63 11.58 -23.56
C GLN A 113 -13.28 11.46 -22.85
N ILE A 114 -12.70 10.27 -22.88
CA ILE A 114 -11.37 10.01 -22.32
C ILE A 114 -10.35 10.80 -23.16
N ILE A 115 -9.59 11.68 -22.48
CA ILE A 115 -8.62 12.56 -23.15
C ILE A 115 -7.26 11.88 -23.34
N CYS A 116 -7.01 10.77 -22.64
CA CYS A 116 -5.71 10.13 -22.56
C CYS A 116 -5.86 8.62 -22.81
N ASP A 117 -5.30 8.18 -23.93
CA ASP A 117 -5.25 6.79 -24.39
C ASP A 117 -4.42 5.88 -23.46
N GLU A 118 -3.40 6.43 -22.80
CA GLU A 118 -2.51 5.71 -21.88
C GLU A 118 -2.93 5.76 -20.39
N GLY A 119 -4.21 6.00 -20.10
CA GLY A 119 -4.76 5.79 -18.75
C GLY A 119 -4.36 6.85 -17.73
N CYS A 120 -4.52 8.13 -18.07
CA CYS A 120 -4.29 9.22 -17.14
C CYS A 120 -5.21 9.13 -15.91
N SER A 121 -4.64 9.08 -14.71
CA SER A 121 -5.44 9.09 -13.47
C SER A 121 -4.71 9.75 -12.32
N SER A 122 -5.46 10.37 -11.41
CA SER A 122 -4.95 10.89 -10.15
C SER A 122 -5.50 10.04 -9.02
N THR A 123 -4.62 9.48 -8.18
CA THR A 123 -5.02 8.69 -7.01
C THR A 123 -5.13 9.61 -5.81
N PHE A 124 -6.26 9.54 -5.13
CA PHE A 124 -6.54 10.27 -3.90
C PHE A 124 -6.81 9.31 -2.75
N VAL A 125 -6.24 9.62 -1.59
CA VAL A 125 -6.47 8.88 -0.35
C VAL A 125 -7.20 9.77 0.64
N ARG A 126 -8.21 9.21 1.30
CA ARG A 126 -9.02 9.91 2.29
C ARG A 126 -8.20 10.13 3.56
N ARG A 127 -8.08 11.39 3.98
CA ARG A 127 -7.50 11.76 5.27
C ARG A 127 -8.55 11.51 6.35
N LYS A 128 -8.19 10.76 7.40
CA LYS A 128 -9.00 10.70 8.61
C LYS A 128 -9.01 12.10 9.21
N ASN A 129 -10.21 12.63 9.47
CA ASN A 129 -10.34 13.84 10.27
C ASN A 129 -9.80 13.49 11.65
N ASN A 130 -8.57 13.91 11.95
CA ASN A 130 -8.03 13.85 13.30
C ASN A 130 -8.82 14.88 14.12
N GLY A 131 -10.04 14.53 14.51
CA GLY A 131 -10.77 15.25 15.53
C GLY A 131 -9.91 15.26 16.79
N ASN A 132 -9.85 16.40 17.46
CA ASN A 132 -9.27 16.55 18.80
C ASN A 132 -9.79 15.47 19.75
N ALA A 133 -9.08 14.35 19.83
CA ALA A 133 -9.26 13.32 20.85
C ALA A 133 -7.87 12.90 21.31
N GLY A 134 -7.49 13.45 22.47
CA GLY A 134 -6.52 12.91 23.42
C GLY A 134 -5.27 12.24 22.87
N MET A 135 -4.16 12.97 22.94
CA MET A 135 -2.88 12.48 23.48
C MET A 135 -2.71 10.95 23.47
N MET A 136 -2.48 10.37 22.30
CA MET A 136 -1.81 9.08 22.19
C MET A 136 -0.70 9.17 21.14
N SER A 137 0.52 9.03 21.68
CA SER A 137 1.81 8.72 21.06
C SER A 137 1.80 8.54 19.54
N GLY A 138 2.45 9.48 18.86
CA GLY A 138 2.50 9.57 17.41
C GLY A 138 3.28 8.45 16.75
N ASN A 139 2.62 7.74 15.85
CA ASN A 139 3.24 7.34 14.59
C ASN A 139 2.90 8.42 13.56
N HIS A 140 3.62 9.54 13.66
CA HIS A 140 3.75 10.49 12.57
C HIS A 140 4.42 9.71 11.43
N THR A 141 3.67 9.36 10.38
CA THR A 141 4.30 8.90 9.14
C THR A 141 4.96 10.13 8.52
N ASP A 142 6.18 10.40 8.96
CA ASP A 142 7.03 11.40 8.34
C ASP A 142 7.16 11.05 6.86
N ILE A 143 6.71 11.98 6.03
CA ILE A 143 6.85 11.88 4.59
C ILE A 143 8.31 12.13 4.29
N THR A 144 9.10 11.06 4.17
CA THR A 144 10.49 11.13 3.72
C THR A 144 10.51 11.55 2.26
N VAL A 145 10.85 12.82 2.00
CA VAL A 145 11.11 13.32 0.64
C VAL A 145 12.41 12.67 0.17
N LEU A 146 12.33 11.80 -0.83
CA LEU A 146 13.52 11.21 -1.44
C LEU A 146 14.23 12.26 -2.32
N SER A 147 15.54 12.40 -2.18
CA SER A 147 16.31 13.25 -3.09
C SER A 147 16.47 12.61 -4.48
N THR A 148 16.81 13.41 -5.49
CA THR A 148 17.09 12.89 -6.85
C THR A 148 18.19 11.83 -6.84
N GLU A 149 19.20 11.98 -5.99
CA GLU A 149 20.26 11.01 -5.79
C GLU A 149 19.74 9.69 -5.18
N GLU A 150 18.74 9.75 -4.32
CA GLU A 150 18.11 8.55 -3.74
C GLU A 150 17.25 7.79 -4.75
N LEU A 151 16.64 8.50 -5.70
CA LEU A 151 15.93 7.89 -6.82
C LEU A 151 16.90 7.17 -7.77
N GLN A 152 18.00 7.83 -8.14
CA GLN A 152 19.01 7.25 -9.03
C GLN A 152 19.73 6.05 -8.42
N ARG A 153 19.90 6.02 -7.09
CA ARG A 153 20.49 4.89 -6.36
C ARG A 153 19.50 3.80 -5.97
N GLY A 154 18.24 3.94 -6.40
CA GLY A 154 17.16 3.01 -6.07
C GLY A 154 17.49 1.56 -6.45
N SER A 155 18.25 1.36 -7.52
CA SER A 155 18.69 0.08 -8.04
C SER A 155 20.05 -0.41 -7.52
N ASP A 156 20.75 0.35 -6.67
CA ASP A 156 22.01 -0.09 -6.06
C ASP A 156 21.74 -0.95 -4.80
N PRO A 157 22.05 -2.26 -4.82
CA PRO A 157 21.78 -3.15 -3.70
C PRO A 157 22.54 -2.74 -2.43
N LYS A 158 23.72 -2.11 -2.56
CA LYS A 158 24.52 -1.64 -1.42
C LYS A 158 23.87 -0.43 -0.75
N TYR A 159 23.35 0.50 -1.54
CA TYR A 159 22.60 1.65 -1.01
C TYR A 159 21.33 1.18 -0.29
N GLN A 160 20.55 0.30 -0.92
CA GLN A 160 19.32 -0.23 -0.33
C GLN A 160 19.59 -1.04 0.94
N PHE A 161 20.67 -1.82 0.98
CA PHE A 161 21.08 -2.56 2.18
C PHE A 161 21.40 -1.60 3.34
N LYS A 162 22.18 -0.54 3.10
CA LYS A 162 22.52 0.46 4.13
C LYS A 162 21.28 1.16 4.68
N ARG A 163 20.35 1.53 3.80
CA ARG A 163 19.08 2.16 4.17
C ARG A 163 18.21 1.20 4.99
N ALA A 164 18.08 -0.04 4.56
CA ALA A 164 17.34 -1.08 5.28
C ALA A 164 17.94 -1.35 6.67
N LEU A 165 19.28 -1.40 6.77
CA LEU A 165 19.99 -1.56 8.04
C LEU A 165 19.73 -0.38 8.99
N LYS A 166 19.82 0.87 8.50
CA LYS A 166 19.52 2.08 9.29
C LYS A 166 18.10 2.04 9.86
N ASN A 167 17.15 1.53 9.08
CA ASN A 167 15.74 1.44 9.46
C ASN A 167 15.37 0.15 10.21
N ARG A 168 16.34 -0.75 10.49
CA ARG A 168 16.11 -2.07 11.10
C ARG A 168 15.07 -2.92 10.35
N ARG A 169 15.09 -2.87 9.02
CA ARG A 169 14.16 -3.59 8.14
C ARG A 169 14.91 -4.34 7.04
N LEU A 170 15.80 -5.24 7.43
CA LEU A 170 16.53 -6.09 6.48
C LEU A 170 15.57 -7.09 5.83
N LEU A 171 15.70 -7.26 4.52
CA LEU A 171 14.90 -8.19 3.74
C LEU A 171 15.74 -9.36 3.26
N ILE A 172 15.14 -10.53 3.09
CA ILE A 172 15.73 -11.63 2.32
C ILE A 172 14.73 -11.99 1.22
N TYR A 173 15.19 -11.89 -0.03
CA TYR A 173 14.37 -12.21 -1.19
C TYR A 173 14.34 -13.73 -1.40
N VAL A 174 13.14 -14.27 -1.54
CA VAL A 174 12.85 -15.70 -1.77
C VAL A 174 11.93 -15.84 -2.98
N PRO A 175 11.95 -16.97 -3.71
CA PRO A 175 11.16 -17.14 -4.91
C PRO A 175 9.69 -17.48 -4.66
N THR A 176 9.35 -18.05 -3.49
CA THR A 176 7.98 -18.49 -3.19
C THR A 176 7.38 -17.76 -1.99
N PRO A 177 6.09 -17.38 -2.04
CA PRO A 177 5.42 -16.58 -1.01
C PRO A 177 5.02 -17.36 0.24
N ASP A 178 5.12 -18.69 0.22
CA ASP A 178 4.71 -19.53 1.35
C ASP A 178 5.64 -19.28 2.54
N VAL A 179 5.07 -18.88 3.68
CA VAL A 179 5.81 -18.63 4.93
C VAL A 179 5.39 -19.68 5.93
N SER A 180 6.33 -20.54 6.32
CA SER A 180 6.14 -21.55 7.37
C SER A 180 6.26 -20.96 8.77
N THR A 181 5.92 -21.74 9.80
CA THR A 181 6.14 -21.36 11.21
C THR A 181 7.62 -21.18 11.55
N ASP A 182 8.49 -21.97 10.91
CA ASP A 182 9.94 -21.88 11.07
C ASP A 182 10.47 -20.57 10.47
N ASP A 183 9.90 -20.15 9.33
CA ASP A 183 10.23 -18.88 8.68
C ASP A 183 9.85 -17.67 9.55
N VAL A 184 8.70 -17.71 10.21
CA VAL A 184 8.29 -16.64 11.16
C VAL A 184 9.26 -16.59 12.34
N SER A 185 9.64 -17.75 12.86
CA SER A 185 10.60 -17.86 13.97
C SER A 185 11.98 -17.32 13.56
N PHE A 186 12.46 -17.69 12.38
CA PHE A 186 13.70 -17.17 11.81
C PHE A 186 13.68 -15.64 11.66
N GLN A 187 12.64 -15.09 11.02
CA GLN A 187 12.47 -13.64 10.85
C GLN A 187 12.53 -12.88 12.17
N LYS A 188 11.86 -13.40 13.21
CA LYS A 188 11.87 -12.81 14.56
C LYS A 188 13.24 -12.90 15.22
N ASN A 189 13.88 -14.08 15.18
CA ASN A 189 15.17 -14.34 15.85
C ASN A 189 16.32 -13.51 15.28
N TYR A 190 16.29 -13.25 13.97
CA TYR A 190 17.37 -12.57 13.25
C TYR A 190 17.01 -11.13 12.80
N HIS A 191 15.83 -10.63 13.17
CA HIS A 191 15.34 -9.29 12.81
C HIS A 191 15.39 -9.00 11.30
N VAL A 192 14.94 -9.98 10.52
CA VAL A 192 14.82 -9.90 9.05
C VAL A 192 13.38 -10.16 8.63
N SER A 193 13.03 -9.86 7.39
CA SER A 193 11.74 -10.26 6.81
C SER A 193 11.93 -10.91 5.44
N TYR A 194 11.08 -11.88 5.11
CA TYR A 194 11.07 -12.47 3.76
C TYR A 194 10.24 -11.62 2.80
N ALA A 195 10.74 -11.49 1.57
CA ALA A 195 10.07 -10.81 0.47
C ALA A 195 9.99 -11.74 -0.74
N ALA A 196 8.78 -12.11 -1.15
CA ALA A 196 8.54 -13.13 -2.15
C ALA A 196 8.00 -12.64 -3.51
N ASN A 197 7.62 -11.36 -3.59
CA ASN A 197 7.13 -10.76 -4.84
C ASN A 197 8.34 -10.33 -5.70
N ILE A 198 9.02 -11.31 -6.27
CA ILE A 198 10.22 -11.10 -7.07
C ILE A 198 9.89 -10.82 -8.55
N ASN A 199 10.54 -9.82 -9.11
CA ASN A 199 10.62 -9.64 -10.56
C ASN A 199 11.84 -10.39 -11.09
N PHE A 200 11.65 -11.45 -11.87
CA PHE A 200 12.76 -12.27 -12.36
C PHE A 200 13.79 -11.50 -13.20
N SER A 201 13.43 -10.36 -13.80
CA SER A 201 14.40 -9.49 -14.48
C SER A 201 15.42 -8.82 -13.54
N LEU A 202 15.15 -8.85 -12.22
CA LEU A 202 16.00 -8.26 -11.17
C LEU A 202 16.71 -9.32 -10.33
N LEU A 203 16.85 -10.56 -10.83
CA LEU A 203 17.44 -11.67 -10.07
C LEU A 203 18.87 -11.37 -9.60
N GLU A 204 19.70 -10.74 -10.44
CA GLU A 204 21.06 -10.34 -10.08
C GLU A 204 21.08 -9.34 -8.93
N TYR A 205 20.16 -8.36 -8.94
CA TYR A 205 20.00 -7.39 -7.87
C TYR A 205 19.62 -8.08 -6.55
N TYR A 206 18.62 -8.98 -6.57
CA TYR A 206 18.21 -9.71 -5.36
C TYR A 206 19.33 -10.57 -4.79
N SER A 207 20.07 -11.27 -5.65
CA SER A 207 21.25 -12.07 -5.27
C SER A 207 22.33 -11.19 -4.63
N ALA A 208 22.65 -10.05 -5.23
CA ALA A 208 23.64 -9.10 -4.71
C ALA A 208 23.22 -8.52 -3.35
N TYR A 209 21.95 -8.13 -3.20
CA TYR A 209 21.40 -7.64 -1.93
C TYR A 209 21.41 -8.71 -0.85
N ASN A 210 20.89 -9.91 -1.13
CA ASN A 210 20.86 -11.03 -0.17
C ASN A 210 22.27 -11.38 0.33
N LYS A 211 23.28 -11.40 -0.57
CA LYS A 211 24.69 -11.61 -0.17
C LYS A 211 25.19 -10.59 0.85
N LEU A 212 24.71 -9.34 0.82
CA LEU A 212 25.03 -8.33 1.84
C LEU A 212 24.35 -8.64 3.18
N VAL A 213 23.11 -9.10 3.14
CA VAL A 213 22.36 -9.53 4.33
C VAL A 213 22.99 -10.77 4.96
N PHE A 214 23.39 -11.77 4.16
CA PHE A 214 24.08 -12.96 4.67
C PHE A 214 25.42 -12.63 5.32
N LYS A 215 26.21 -11.71 4.75
CA LYS A 215 27.43 -11.18 5.39
C LYS A 215 27.13 -10.51 6.73
N TYR A 216 26.02 -9.78 6.83
CA TYR A 216 25.58 -9.18 8.09
C TYR A 216 25.21 -10.28 9.10
N LEU A 217 24.44 -11.28 8.69
CA LEU A 217 24.05 -12.39 9.56
C LEU A 217 25.26 -13.19 10.06
N ASP A 218 26.23 -13.48 9.19
CA ASP A 218 27.49 -14.13 9.58
C ASP A 218 28.27 -13.32 10.61
N ARG A 219 28.32 -11.98 10.46
CA ARG A 219 29.03 -11.12 11.40
C ARG A 219 28.37 -11.06 12.78
N HIS A 220 27.03 -11.00 12.82
CA HIS A 220 26.28 -10.77 14.06
C HIS A 220 25.85 -12.06 14.76
N TYR A 221 25.58 -13.12 14.00
CA TYR A 221 25.00 -14.37 14.49
C TYR A 221 25.86 -15.61 14.17
N ARG A 222 27.01 -15.42 13.51
CA ARG A 222 27.92 -16.50 13.08
C ARG A 222 27.20 -17.47 12.14
N ASP A 223 27.43 -18.75 12.28
CA ASP A 223 26.87 -19.82 11.45
C ASP A 223 25.47 -20.28 11.87
N LYS A 224 24.98 -19.88 13.05
CA LYS A 224 23.70 -20.36 13.62
C LYS A 224 22.49 -20.12 12.71
N TRP A 225 22.47 -19.01 11.97
CA TRP A 225 21.35 -18.66 11.08
C TRP A 225 21.29 -19.56 9.85
N ARG A 226 22.42 -20.11 9.40
CA ARG A 226 22.54 -20.87 8.14
C ARG A 226 21.71 -22.15 8.15
N LEU A 227 21.49 -22.74 9.32
CA LEU A 227 20.66 -23.94 9.45
C LEU A 227 19.17 -23.62 9.31
N GLN A 228 18.74 -22.45 9.78
CA GLN A 228 17.33 -22.06 9.86
C GLN A 228 16.83 -21.25 8.66
N VAL A 229 17.73 -20.58 7.92
CA VAL A 229 17.34 -19.83 6.72
C VAL A 229 16.76 -20.79 5.67
N ARG A 230 15.72 -20.32 5.00
CA ARG A 230 15.18 -20.95 3.79
C ARG A 230 16.28 -21.25 2.77
N LYS A 231 16.28 -22.50 2.29
CA LYS A 231 17.30 -22.99 1.36
C LYS A 231 17.14 -22.45 -0.05
N ASP A 232 15.94 -22.01 -0.40
CA ASP A 232 15.65 -21.38 -1.69
C ASP A 232 15.87 -19.86 -1.70
N ALA A 233 16.45 -19.29 -0.63
CA ALA A 233 16.79 -17.86 -0.62
C ALA A 233 17.77 -17.51 -1.75
N ILE A 234 17.43 -16.48 -2.52
CA ILE A 234 18.16 -16.14 -3.76
C ILE A 234 19.62 -15.84 -3.44
N GLY A 235 20.54 -16.57 -4.09
CA GLY A 235 21.99 -16.41 -3.93
C GLY A 235 22.58 -17.01 -2.65
N LEU A 236 21.84 -17.84 -1.91
CA LEU A 236 22.35 -18.50 -0.70
C LEU A 236 23.44 -19.54 -1.01
N ASP A 237 23.22 -20.43 -1.99
CA ASP A 237 24.19 -21.47 -2.34
C ASP A 237 25.53 -20.86 -2.79
N ASP A 238 25.47 -19.85 -3.67
CA ASP A 238 26.62 -19.05 -4.08
C ASP A 238 27.39 -18.45 -2.90
N PHE A 239 26.67 -18.07 -1.84
CA PHE A 239 27.26 -17.43 -0.67
C PHE A 239 27.95 -18.48 0.21
N LEU A 240 27.32 -19.63 0.44
CA LEU A 240 27.83 -20.70 1.30
C LEU A 240 29.00 -21.47 0.65
N ASN A 241 29.06 -21.53 -0.69
CA ASN A 241 30.10 -22.24 -1.43
C ASN A 241 31.40 -21.43 -1.62
N ARG A 242 31.45 -20.16 -1.19
CA ARG A 242 32.69 -19.38 -1.16
C ARG A 242 33.51 -19.76 0.08
N LYS A 243 34.24 -20.86 -0.01
CA LYS A 243 35.36 -21.17 0.89
C LYS A 243 36.63 -20.50 0.41
#